data_AF-A0A523V6Q3-F1
#
_entry.id   AF-A0A523V6Q3-F1
#
_cell.length_a   1.000
_cell.length_b   1.000
_cell.length_c   1.000
_cell.angle_alpha   90.00
_cell.angle_beta   90.00
_cell.angle_gamma   90.00
#
_symmetry.space_group_name_H-M   'P 1'
#
loop_
_entity.id
_entity.type
_entity.pdbx_description
1 polymer ?
#
loop_
_entity_poly.entity_id
_entity_poly.type
_entity_poly.pdbx_seq_one_letter_code
_entity_poly.pdbx_strand_id
1 'polypeptide(L)' 'MSQMDMAQLETKTLAQLRDLAKEWEISGFSRLKKDDLVLRLLRAKAERDGLKFGSGVLEIVDDN' A
#
# COMPACT_ATOMS: atom_id res chain seq x y z
N MET A 1 11.00 12.96 7.83
CA MET A 1 9.89 12.81 6.87
C MET A 1 9.10 11.59 7.32
N SER A 2 7.95 11.76 7.98
CA SER A 2 7.09 10.63 8.35
C SER A 2 6.26 10.24 7.14
N GLN A 3 6.92 9.59 6.19
CA GLN A 3 6.24 8.96 5.05
C GLN A 3 5.57 7.70 5.60
N MET A 4 4.27 7.53 5.35
CA MET A 4 3.53 6.38 5.84
C MET A 4 3.99 5.14 5.05
N ASP A 5 5.03 4.47 5.56
CA ASP A 5 5.72 3.39 4.85
C ASP A 5 4.99 2.05 4.95
N MET A 6 5.28 1.12 4.03
CA MET A 6 4.72 -0.23 4.04
C MET A 6 4.80 -0.90 5.43
N ALA A 7 5.92 -0.72 6.13
CA ALA A 7 6.10 -1.19 7.50
C ALA A 7 5.06 -0.63 8.50
N GLN A 8 4.57 0.60 8.30
CA GLN A 8 3.54 1.20 9.15
C GLN A 8 2.13 0.68 8.83
N LEU A 9 1.87 0.27 7.59
CA LEU A 9 0.59 -0.35 7.22
C LEU A 9 0.54 -1.82 7.68
N GLU A 10 1.65 -2.54 7.53
CA GLU A 10 1.82 -3.91 8.03
C GLU A 10 1.63 -4.04 9.55
N THR A 11 2.08 -3.04 10.32
CA THR A 11 1.95 -3.02 11.78
C THR A 11 0.56 -2.62 12.28
N LYS A 12 -0.30 -2.07 11.42
CA LYS A 12 -1.69 -1.71 11.78
C LYS A 12 -2.60 -2.93 11.88
N THR A 13 -3.62 -2.80 12.71
CA THR A 13 -4.67 -3.82 12.80
C THR A 13 -5.60 -3.74 11.59
N LEU A 14 -6.31 -4.83 11.30
CA LEU A 14 -7.30 -4.86 10.22
C LEU A 14 -8.36 -3.76 10.37
N ALA A 15 -8.77 -3.43 11.59
CA ALA A 15 -9.71 -2.35 11.85
C ALA A 15 -9.14 -0.99 11.42
N GLN A 16 -7.92 -0.66 11.85
CA GLN A 16 -7.24 0.59 11.49
C GLN A 16 -7.01 0.71 9.98
N LEU A 17 -6.70 -0.40 9.30
CA LEU A 17 -6.56 -0.42 7.85
C LEU A 17 -7.90 -0.16 7.14
N ARG A 18 -9.01 -0.66 7.68
CA ARG A 18 -10.35 -0.37 7.14
C ARG A 18 -10.76 1.09 7.37
N ASP A 19 -10.41 1.67 8.50
CA ASP A 19 -10.63 3.08 8.77
C ASP A 19 -9.87 3.97 7.79
N LEU A 20 -8.58 3.68 7.57
CA LEU A 20 -7.76 4.35 6.55
C LEU A 20 -8.34 4.19 5.14
N ALA A 21 -8.81 2.99 4.79
CA ALA A 21 -9.42 2.76 3.49
C ALA A 21 -10.70 3.58 3.30
N LYS A 22 -11.47 3.81 4.37
CA LYS A 22 -12.64 4.68 4.37
C LYS A 22 -12.25 6.16 4.24
N GLU A 23 -11.23 6.61 4.98
CA GLU A 23 -10.69 7.98 4.88
C GLU A 23 -10.13 8.30 3.50
N TRP A 24 -9.60 7.29 2.81
CA TRP A 24 -9.05 7.41 1.46
C TRP A 24 -10.06 7.09 0.36
N GLU A 25 -11.35 6.94 0.72
CA GLU A 25 -12.45 6.66 -0.19
C GLU A 25 -12.22 5.43 -1.09
N ILE A 26 -11.46 4.46 -0.61
CA ILE A 26 -11.23 3.21 -1.31
C ILE A 26 -12.53 2.41 -1.27
N SER A 27 -13.01 1.93 -2.41
CA SER A 27 -14.17 1.05 -2.49
C SER A 27 -13.76 -0.44 -2.43
N GLY A 28 -14.63 -1.29 -1.88
CA GLY A 28 -14.45 -2.76 -1.92
C GLY A 28 -13.50 -3.35 -0.87
N PHE A 29 -13.00 -2.54 0.08
CA PHE A 29 -12.06 -2.96 1.12
C PHE A 29 -12.66 -3.85 2.21
N SER A 30 -13.99 -3.84 2.40
CA SER A 30 -14.65 -4.53 3.51
C SER A 30 -14.44 -6.05 3.49
N ARG A 31 -14.34 -6.64 2.29
CA ARG A 31 -14.15 -8.09 2.07
C ARG A 31 -12.67 -8.49 1.89
N LEU A 32 -11.75 -7.54 1.85
CA LEU A 32 -10.32 -7.82 1.66
C LEU A 32 -9.71 -8.41 2.93
N LYS A 33 -8.78 -9.35 2.75
CA LYS A 33 -7.90 -9.80 3.83
C LYS A 33 -6.90 -8.70 4.17
N LYS A 34 -6.21 -8.83 5.31
CA LYS A 34 -5.23 -7.83 5.76
C LYS A 34 -4.21 -7.52 4.67
N ASP A 35 -3.58 -8.54 4.09
CA ASP A 35 -2.52 -8.40 3.10
C ASP A 35 -3.03 -7.70 1.82
N ASP A 36 -4.20 -8.12 1.32
CA ASP A 36 -4.85 -7.48 0.16
C ASP A 36 -5.21 -6.01 0.44
N LEU A 37 -5.66 -5.72 1.66
CA LEU A 37 -6.03 -4.38 2.09
C LEU A 37 -4.79 -3.47 2.20
N VAL A 38 -3.70 -3.99 2.75
CA VAL A 38 -2.40 -3.29 2.81
C VAL A 38 -1.93 -2.95 1.40
N LEU A 39 -1.97 -3.91 0.47
CA LEU A 39 -1.58 -3.67 -0.92
C LEU A 39 -2.48 -2.63 -1.60
N ARG A 40 -3.79 -2.69 -1.35
CA ARG A 40 -4.75 -1.72 -1.89
C ARG A 40 -4.50 -0.30 -1.37
N LEU A 41 -4.21 -0.17 -0.08
CA LEU A 41 -3.84 1.09 0.55
C LEU A 41 -2.52 1.63 -0.02
N LEU A 42 -1.50 0.79 -0.14
CA LEU A 42 -0.21 1.19 -0.74
C LEU A 42 -0.37 1.72 -2.16
N ARG A 43 -1.20 1.06 -2.97
CA ARG A 43 -1.53 1.51 -4.32
C ARG A 43 -2.22 2.87 -4.32
N ALA A 44 -3.27 3.03 -3.50
CA ALA A 44 -4.00 4.28 -3.40
C ALA A 44 -3.09 5.43 -2.92
N LYS A 45 -2.17 5.16 -1.98
CA LYS A 45 -1.16 6.12 -1.54
C LYS A 45 -0.25 6.56 -2.68
N ALA A 46 0.32 5.61 -3.43
CA ALA A 46 1.20 5.93 -4.55
C ALA A 46 0.48 6.76 -5.62
N GLU A 47 -0.75 6.39 -5.96
CA GLU A 47 -1.59 7.16 -6.90
C GLU A 47 -1.83 8.60 -6.41
N ARG A 48 -2.05 8.81 -5.10
CA ARG A 48 -2.22 10.14 -4.49
C ARG A 48 -0.92 10.95 -4.43
N ASP A 49 0.21 10.29 -4.24
CA ASP A 49 1.54 10.91 -4.27
C ASP A 49 1.99 11.25 -5.72
N GLY A 50 1.15 10.95 -6.72
CA GLY A 50 1.49 11.13 -8.14
C GLY A 50 2.54 10.12 -8.64
N LEU A 51 2.83 9.11 -7.83
CA LEU A 51 3.80 8.05 -8.11
C LEU A 51 3.09 6.88 -8.79
N LYS A 52 3.69 6.35 -9.85
CA LYS A 52 3.16 5.14 -10.49
C LYS A 52 3.47 3.93 -9.60
N PHE A 53 2.43 3.22 -9.16
CA PHE A 53 2.58 1.95 -8.47
C PHE A 53 2.91 0.85 -9.49
N GLY A 54 4.19 0.52 -9.64
CA GLY A 54 4.69 -0.53 -10.53
C GLY A 54 5.31 -1.66 -9.73
N SER A 55 4.97 -2.90 -10.08
CA SER A 55 5.71 -4.09 -9.65
C SER A 55 6.74 -4.42 -10.74
N GLY A 56 7.95 -4.78 -10.34
CA GLY A 56 9.02 -5.20 -11.24
C GLY A 56 9.93 -6.20 -10.53
N VAL A 57 10.64 -7.02 -11.31
CA VAL A 57 11.70 -7.88 -10.79
C VAL A 57 13.00 -7.09 -10.91
N LEU A 58 13.71 -6.92 -9.79
CA LEU A 58 15.05 -6.36 -9.80
C LEU A 58 15.99 -7.44 -10.34
N GLU A 59 16.50 -7.24 -11.55
CA GLU A 59 17.58 -8.03 -12.11
C GLU A 59 18.88 -7.25 -11.93
N ILE A 60 19.79 -7.78 -11.11
CA ILE A 60 21.11 -7.20 -10.92
C ILE A 60 21.98 -7.74 -12.05
N VAL A 61 22.34 -6.86 -12.98
CA VAL A 61 23.29 -7.17 -14.06
C VAL A 61 24.67 -6.69 -13.59
N ASP A 62 25.66 -7.58 -13.63
CA ASP A 62 27.05 -7.26 -13.32
C ASP A 62 27.69 -6.62 -14.56
N ASP A 63 27.96 -5.32 -14.50
CA ASP A 63 28.74 -4.63 -15.55
C ASP A 63 30.22 -4.89 -15.26
N ASN A 64 30.72 -5.93 -15.94
CA ASN A 64 32.09 -6.43 -15.90
C ASN A 64 33.15 -5.34 -16.16
#